data_AF-A0A1L3JAQ6-F1
#
_entry.id   AF-A0A1L3JAQ6-F1
#
_cell.length_a   1.000
_cell.length_b   1.000
_cell.length_c   1.000
_cell.angle_alpha   90.00
_cell.angle_beta   90.00
_cell.angle_gamma   90.00
#
_symmetry.space_group_name_H-M   'P 1'
#
loop_
_entity.id
_entity.type
_entity.pdbx_description
1 polymer ?
#
loop_
_entity_poly.entity_id
_entity_poly.type
_entity_poly.pdbx_seq_one_letter_code
_entity_poly.pdbx_strand_id
1 'polypeptide(L)' 'MRKNNLVLTSEQFRHPFRSSMHPAIFVETPPKAKKQSWWQDEDVHLFTISFVAFFTVFITFIA' A
#
# COMPACT_ATOMS: atom_id res chain seq x y z
N MET A 1 3.58 13.09 24.33
CA MET A 1 2.69 12.05 24.88
C MET A 1 2.94 10.75 24.13
N ARG A 2 3.50 9.71 24.78
CA ARG A 2 3.65 8.37 24.18
C ARG A 2 2.28 7.68 24.15
N LYS A 3 1.78 7.34 22.97
CA LYS A 3 0.61 6.49 22.78
C LYS A 3 1.00 5.06 23.15
N ASN A 4 0.72 4.67 24.39
CA ASN A 4 0.76 3.26 24.75
C ASN A 4 -0.45 2.62 24.09
N ASN A 5 -0.21 1.67 23.19
CA ASN A 5 -1.27 0.90 22.56
C ASN A 5 -1.98 0.15 23.68
N LEU A 6 -3.21 0.57 24.02
CA LEU A 6 -4.07 -0.16 24.93
C LEU A 6 -4.43 -1.46 24.22
N VAL A 7 -3.59 -2.47 24.36
CA VAL A 7 -3.94 -3.84 24.02
C VAL A 7 -5.06 -4.18 24.99
N LEU A 8 -6.30 -4.01 24.52
CA LEU A 8 -7.47 -4.55 25.18
C LEU A 8 -7.23 -6.06 25.21
N THR A 9 -6.71 -6.56 26.33
CA THR A 9 -6.79 -7.98 26.69
C THR A 9 -8.28 -8.25 26.88
N SER A 10 -8.98 -8.41 25.76
CA SER A 10 -10.37 -8.82 25.78
C SER A 10 -10.37 -10.22 26.38
N GLU A 11 -11.10 -10.37 27.48
CA GLU A 11 -11.28 -11.63 28.21
C GLU A 11 -11.72 -12.79 27.30
N GLN A 12 -12.26 -12.44 26.13
CA GLN A 12 -12.65 -13.33 25.04
C GLN A 12 -11.50 -14.14 24.42
N PHE A 13 -10.23 -13.77 24.66
CA PHE A 13 -9.08 -14.56 24.21
C PHE A 13 -8.90 -15.88 24.97
N ARG A 14 -9.55 -16.06 26.12
CA ARG A 14 -9.49 -17.29 26.94
C ARG A 14 -10.60 -18.29 26.65
N HIS A 15 -11.45 -18.04 25.65
CA HIS A 15 -12.53 -18.98 25.33
C HIS A 15 -11.94 -20.30 24.79
N PRO A 16 -12.29 -21.47 25.33
CA PRO A 16 -11.72 -22.76 24.90
C PRO A 16 -11.97 -23.01 23.39
N PHE A 17 -13.11 -22.54 22.88
CA PHE A 17 -13.45 -22.57 21.45
C PHE A 17 -12.48 -21.79 20.55
N ARG A 18 -11.89 -20.69 21.05
CA ARG A 18 -10.92 -19.89 20.30
C ARG A 18 -9.54 -20.56 20.27
N SER A 19 -9.22 -21.36 21.28
CA SER A 19 -7.99 -22.14 21.36
C SER A 19 -7.99 -23.37 20.45
N SER A 20 -9.17 -23.94 20.18
CA SER A 20 -9.33 -25.06 19.24
C SER A 20 -9.50 -24.62 17.77
N MET A 21 -9.61 -23.31 17.51
CA MET A 21 -9.76 -22.81 16.15
C MET A 21 -8.41 -22.77 15.42
N HIS A 22 -8.41 -23.23 14.18
CA HIS A 22 -7.22 -23.26 13.33
C HIS A 22 -6.69 -21.82 13.12
N PRO A 23 -5.38 -21.56 13.28
CA PRO A 23 -4.81 -20.20 13.23
C PRO A 23 -5.10 -19.44 11.94
N ALA A 24 -5.43 -20.17 10.87
CA ALA A 24 -5.75 -19.62 9.55
C ALA A 24 -7.01 -18.73 9.53
N ILE A 25 -7.93 -18.86 10.48
CA ILE A 25 -9.17 -18.07 10.52
C ILE A 25 -8.91 -16.64 10.99
N PHE A 26 -7.84 -16.40 11.74
CA PHE A 26 -7.49 -15.08 12.28
C PHE A 26 -6.57 -14.27 11.37
N VAL A 27 -6.13 -14.84 10.26
CA VAL A 27 -5.30 -14.13 9.29
C VAL A 27 -6.21 -13.34 8.36
N GLU A 28 -6.80 -12.27 8.87
CA GLU A 28 -7.06 -11.11 8.02
C GLU A 28 -5.70 -10.61 7.56
N THR A 29 -5.15 -11.22 6.51
CA THR A 29 -3.97 -10.67 5.85
C THR A 29 -4.33 -9.24 5.51
N PRO A 30 -3.70 -8.21 6.13
CA PRO A 30 -3.86 -6.86 5.62
C PRO A 30 -3.49 -6.92 4.14
N PRO A 31 -4.23 -6.23 3.25
CA PRO A 31 -3.88 -6.24 1.84
C PRO A 31 -2.41 -5.90 1.75
N LYS A 32 -1.59 -6.86 1.29
CA LYS A 32 -0.15 -6.66 1.14
C LYS A 32 -0.03 -5.39 0.33
N ALA A 33 0.49 -4.32 0.94
CA ALA A 33 0.78 -3.09 0.22
C ALA A 33 1.63 -3.52 -0.98
N LYS A 34 1.03 -3.48 -2.18
CA LYS A 34 1.76 -3.80 -3.39
C LYS A 34 2.93 -2.83 -3.39
N LYS A 35 4.16 -3.34 -3.47
CA LYS A 35 5.32 -2.46 -3.63
C LYS A 35 5.06 -1.66 -4.89
N GLN A 36 4.72 -0.38 -4.70
CA GLN A 36 4.44 0.52 -5.81
C GLN A 36 5.75 0.64 -6.57
N SER A 37 5.75 0.16 -7.81
CA SER A 37 6.90 0.36 -8.69
C SER A 37 7.11 1.86 -8.84
N TRP A 38 8.36 2.33 -8.92
CA TRP A 38 8.66 3.75 -9.13
C TRP A 38 7.96 4.32 -10.39
N TRP A 39 7.68 3.45 -11.38
CA TRP A 39 6.90 3.78 -12.57
C TRP A 39 5.38 3.89 -12.35
N GLN A 40 4.87 3.32 -11.26
CA GLN A 40 3.47 3.44 -10.84
C GLN A 40 3.27 4.63 -9.89
N ASP A 41 4.32 5.43 -9.68
CA ASP A 41 4.20 6.71 -9.01
C ASP A 41 3.60 7.71 -10.01
N GLU A 42 2.39 8.18 -9.73
CA GLU A 42 1.58 8.98 -10.64
C GLU A 42 2.31 10.27 -11.05
N ASP A 43 3.03 10.88 -10.10
CA ASP A 43 3.78 12.12 -10.29
C ASP A 43 4.95 11.95 -11.27
N VAL A 44 5.71 10.85 -11.15
CA VAL A 44 6.87 10.56 -12.01
C VAL A 44 6.41 10.29 -13.44
N HIS A 45 5.30 9.57 -13.60
CA HIS A 45 4.72 9.24 -14.89
C HIS A 45 4.22 10.50 -15.62
N LEU A 46 3.45 11.34 -14.93
CA LEU A 46 2.95 12.60 -15.49
C LEU A 46 4.10 13.53 -15.90
N PHE A 47 5.12 13.67 -15.05
CA PHE A 47 6.30 14.47 -15.36
C PHE A 47 7.02 13.97 -16.63
N THR A 48 7.28 12.65 -16.70
CA THR A 48 8.02 12.05 -17.82
C THR A 48 7.24 12.20 -19.13
N ILE A 49 5.92 12.00 -19.11
CA ILE A 49 5.06 12.17 -20.29
C ILE A 49 5.07 13.63 -20.76
N SER A 50 4.82 14.59 -19.85
CA SER A 50 4.81 16.00 -20.21
C SER A 50 6.16 16.48 -20.76
N PHE A 51 7.26 16.01 -20.16
CA PHE A 51 8.61 16.33 -20.61
C PHE A 51 8.87 15.82 -22.04
N VAL A 52 8.59 14.55 -22.31
CA VAL A 52 8.80 13.96 -23.65
C VAL A 52 7.88 14.61 -24.69
N ALA A 53 6.61 14.85 -24.35
CA ALA A 53 5.65 15.49 -25.24
C ALA A 53 6.13 16.89 -25.68
N PHE A 54 6.68 17.68 -24.76
CA PHE A 54 7.25 19.00 -25.06
C PHE A 54 8.32 18.89 -26.15
N PHE A 55 9.40 18.12 -25.90
CA PHE A 55 10.47 17.97 -26.89
C PHE A 55 9.99 17.40 -28.23
N THR A 56 9.02 16.50 -28.21
CA THR A 56 8.45 15.92 -29.43
C THR A 56 7.79 16.99 -30.30
N VAL A 57 7.03 17.90 -29.69
CA VAL A 57 6.41 19.04 -30.39
C VAL A 57 7.48 19.99 -30.94
N PHE A 58 8.51 20.34 -30.15
CA PHE A 58 9.59 21.20 -30.63
C PHE A 58 10.36 20.59 -31.79
N ILE A 59 10.71 19.31 -31.70
CA ILE A 59 11.41 18.60 -32.77
C ILE A 59 10.54 18.53 -34.02
N THR A 60 9.26 18.19 -33.88
CA THR A 60 8.31 18.11 -35.03
C THR A 60 8.04 19.48 -35.66
N PHE A 61 8.10 20.56 -34.89
CA PHE A 61 7.87 21.92 -35.39
C PHE A 61 9.12 22.53 -36.05
N ILE A 62 10.32 22.15 -35.61
CA ILE A 62 11.60 22.63 -36.16
C ILE A 62 12.07 21.80 -37.36
N ALA A 63 11.80 20.50 -37.38
CA ALA A 63 12.14 19.59 -38.47
C ALA A 63 11.23 19.79 -39.70
#